data_AF-A0A9N7NLY6-F1
#
_entry.id   AF-A0A9N7NLY6-F1
#
_cell.length_a   1.000
_cell.length_b   1.000
_cell.length_c   1.000
_cell.angle_alpha   90.00
_cell.angle_beta   90.00
_cell.angle_gamma   90.00
#
_symmetry.space_group_name_H-M   'P 1'
#
loop_
_entity.id
_entity.type
_entity.pdbx_description
1 polymer ?
#
loop_
_entity_poly.entity_id
_entity_poly.type
_entity_poly.pdbx_seq_one_letter_code
_entity_poly.pdbx_strand_id
1 'polypeptide(L)'
;MERGNKARKEEVVTREYTINLHKRLHGCTFKKKAPKAIKEIRKFAQKAMGTTDVRVDVKLNKHIWSRGIRSVPRRIRVRIARKRNDDEDAKEELYSLVTVAEIPDGGLKGLGTKVVDEED
;
A
#
# COMPACT_ATOMS: atom_id res chain seq x y z
N MET A 1 -1.31 -33.46 4.38
CA MET A 1 -1.81 -32.33 3.54
C MET A 1 -0.78 -31.21 3.61
N GLU A 2 0.23 -31.26 2.73
CA GLU A 2 1.27 -30.25 2.64
C GLU A 2 0.90 -29.28 1.51
N ARG A 3 0.07 -28.28 1.81
CA ARG A 3 -0.06 -27.12 0.91
C ARG A 3 1.15 -26.21 1.17
N GLY A 4 2.25 -26.55 0.50
CA GLY A 4 3.51 -25.81 0.57
C GLY A 4 3.34 -24.32 0.27
N ASN A 5 4.09 -23.52 1.01
CA ASN A 5 4.11 -22.05 1.12
C ASN A 5 4.29 -21.24 -0.20
N LYS A 6 4.29 -21.90 -1.37
CA LYS A 6 4.47 -21.26 -2.70
C LYS A 6 3.16 -20.78 -3.35
N ALA A 7 2.04 -21.49 -3.17
CA ALA A 7 0.80 -21.22 -3.91
C ALA A 7 0.21 -19.81 -3.69
N ARG A 8 0.38 -19.21 -2.50
CA ARG A 8 -0.18 -17.88 -2.18
C ARG A 8 0.51 -16.71 -2.90
N LYS A 9 1.69 -16.92 -3.50
CA LYS A 9 2.44 -15.82 -4.12
C LYS A 9 1.93 -15.45 -5.51
N GLU A 10 1.29 -16.38 -6.22
CA GLU A 10 0.92 -16.19 -7.63
C GLU A 10 -0.53 -15.70 -7.83
N GLU A 11 -1.38 -15.78 -6.79
CA GLU A 11 -2.77 -15.38 -6.90
C GLU A 11 -2.96 -13.85 -6.93
N VAL A 12 -3.87 -13.37 -7.77
CA VAL A 12 -4.35 -11.98 -7.72
C VAL A 12 -5.07 -11.80 -6.38
N VAL A 13 -4.66 -10.81 -5.59
CA VAL A 13 -5.23 -10.59 -4.25
C VAL A 13 -5.29 -9.10 -3.99
N THR A 14 -6.43 -8.65 -3.46
CA THR A 14 -6.61 -7.29 -2.95
C THR A 14 -6.71 -7.31 -1.44
N ARG A 15 -5.94 -6.44 -0.78
CA ARG A 15 -5.94 -6.31 0.69
C ARG A 15 -5.94 -4.86 1.11
N GLU A 16 -6.68 -4.58 2.17
CA GLU A 16 -6.64 -3.30 2.84
C GLU A 16 -5.78 -3.36 4.09
N TYR A 17 -4.89 -2.37 4.20
CA TYR A 17 -3.95 -2.22 5.29
C TYR A 17 -4.05 -0.84 5.92
N THR A 18 -3.83 -0.79 7.23
CA THR A 18 -3.61 0.49 7.94
C THR A 18 -2.12 0.70 8.15
N ILE A 19 -1.50 1.61 7.40
CA ILE A 19 -0.07 1.93 7.54
C ILE A 19 0.12 3.00 8.61
N ASN A 20 0.93 2.70 9.62
CA ASN A 20 1.37 3.69 10.62
C ASN A 20 2.58 4.48 10.10
N LEU A 21 2.31 5.65 9.52
CA LEU A 21 3.34 6.56 9.00
C LEU A 21 4.07 7.29 10.13
N HIS A 22 3.41 7.53 11.27
CA HIS A 22 4.04 8.20 12.40
C HIS A 22 5.30 7.47 12.89
N LYS A 23 5.23 6.14 13.07
CA LYS A 23 6.39 5.34 13.48
C LYS A 23 7.47 5.30 12.40
N ARG A 24 7.09 5.17 11.12
CA ARG A 24 8.01 5.06 9.98
C ARG A 24 8.75 6.36 9.66
N LEU A 25 8.12 7.49 9.96
CA LEU A 25 8.66 8.83 9.72
C LEU A 25 9.28 9.45 10.98
N HIS A 26 9.41 8.68 12.06
CA HIS A 26 10.07 9.14 13.27
C HIS A 26 11.53 9.53 12.98
N GLY A 27 12.00 10.65 13.54
CA GLY A 27 13.35 11.15 13.35
C GLY A 27 13.68 11.69 11.95
N CYS A 28 12.72 11.77 11.02
CA CYS A 28 12.98 12.34 9.70
C CYS A 28 12.90 13.89 9.72
N THR A 29 13.76 14.54 8.94
CA THR A 29 13.70 15.99 8.73
C THR A 29 12.38 16.40 8.09
N PHE A 30 11.79 17.51 8.54
CA PHE A 30 10.49 17.98 8.06
C PHE A 30 10.40 18.15 6.53
N LYS A 31 11.46 18.68 5.91
CA LYS A 31 11.54 18.86 4.43
C LYS A 31 11.56 17.53 3.65
N LYS A 32 11.77 16.38 4.32
CA LYS A 32 11.83 15.06 3.67
C LYS A 32 10.66 14.16 4.06
N LYS A 33 9.71 14.64 4.87
CA LYS A 33 8.68 13.80 5.50
C LYS A 33 7.68 13.24 4.48
N ALA A 34 7.04 14.07 3.66
CA ALA A 34 6.12 13.57 2.62
C ALA A 34 6.82 12.69 1.55
N PRO A 35 7.99 13.07 1.00
CA PRO A 35 8.74 12.18 0.11
C PRO A 35 9.11 10.85 0.75
N LYS A 36 9.54 10.85 2.02
CA LYS A 36 9.87 9.62 2.75
C LYS A 36 8.63 8.77 3.03
N ALA A 37 7.47 9.38 3.27
CA ALA A 37 6.21 8.67 3.48
C ALA A 37 5.84 7.80 2.27
N ILE A 38 5.96 8.36 1.06
CA ILE A 38 5.67 7.62 -0.18
C ILE A 38 6.65 6.46 -0.37
N LYS A 39 7.96 6.69 -0.11
CA LYS A 39 8.96 5.62 -0.16
C LYS A 39 8.66 4.49 0.83
N GLU A 40 8.22 4.84 2.04
CA GLU A 40 7.83 3.87 3.06
C GLU A 40 6.56 3.09 2.68
N ILE A 41 5.59 3.73 2.01
CA ILE A 41 4.40 3.04 1.49
C ILE A 41 4.79 2.07 0.38
N ARG A 42 5.65 2.47 -0.56
CA ARG A 42 6.17 1.57 -1.61
C ARG A 42 6.90 0.37 -1.00
N LYS A 43 7.80 0.62 -0.04
CA LYS A 43 8.54 -0.44 0.67
C LYS A 43 7.60 -1.38 1.42
N PHE A 44 6.53 -0.85 2.02
CA PHE A 44 5.52 -1.67 2.69
C PHE A 44 4.77 -2.56 1.69
N ALA A 45 4.32 -2.01 0.57
CA ALA A 45 3.61 -2.76 -0.47
C ALA A 45 4.49 -3.86 -1.07
N GLN A 46 5.74 -3.54 -1.41
CA GLN A 46 6.73 -4.52 -1.90
C GLN A 46 6.90 -5.69 -0.94
N LYS A 47 7.03 -5.42 0.37
CA LYS A 47 7.17 -6.47 1.38
C LYS A 47 5.88 -7.28 1.60
N ALA A 48 4.72 -6.62 1.55
CA ALA A 48 3.44 -7.25 1.86
C ALA A 48 2.91 -8.13 0.71
N MET A 49 3.10 -7.69 -0.54
CA MET A 49 2.61 -8.39 -1.74
C MET A 49 3.68 -9.22 -2.44
N GLY A 50 4.97 -8.95 -2.17
CA GLY A 50 6.09 -9.68 -2.75
C GLY A 50 6.39 -9.35 -4.20
N THR A 51 5.90 -8.22 -4.74
CA THR A 51 6.20 -7.73 -6.10
C THR A 51 7.25 -6.63 -6.05
N THR A 52 8.12 -6.51 -7.07
CA THR A 52 9.05 -5.38 -7.13
C THR A 52 8.45 -4.18 -7.85
N ASP A 53 7.57 -4.40 -8.83
CA ASP A 53 6.76 -3.33 -9.41
C ASP A 53 5.64 -2.90 -8.45
N VAL A 54 5.71 -1.64 -8.00
CA VAL A 54 4.74 -1.00 -7.11
C VAL A 54 4.34 0.35 -7.68
N ARG A 55 3.10 0.41 -8.16
CA ARG A 55 2.47 1.59 -8.73
C ARG A 55 1.63 2.28 -7.67
N VAL A 56 1.91 3.57 -7.42
CA VAL A 56 1.21 4.36 -6.43
C VAL A 56 0.22 5.27 -7.15
N ASP A 57 -1.05 5.19 -6.78
CA ASP A 57 -2.09 5.99 -7.39
C ASP A 57 -1.93 7.50 -7.09
N VAL A 58 -2.40 8.33 -8.02
CA VAL A 58 -2.32 9.78 -7.92
C VAL A 58 -3.15 10.30 -6.74
N LYS A 59 -4.31 9.69 -6.43
CA LYS A 59 -5.13 10.09 -5.26
C LYS A 59 -4.39 9.84 -3.95
N LEU A 60 -3.65 8.74 -3.85
CA LEU A 60 -2.80 8.44 -2.69
C LEU A 60 -1.70 9.49 -2.53
N ASN A 61 -1.05 9.85 -3.62
CA ASN A 61 -0.05 10.90 -3.61
C ASN A 61 -0.65 12.24 -3.15
N LYS A 62 -1.77 12.67 -3.75
CA LYS A 62 -2.48 13.90 -3.36
C LYS A 62 -2.87 13.88 -1.88
N HIS A 63 -3.37 12.77 -1.35
CA HIS A 63 -3.75 12.66 0.06
C HIS A 63 -2.54 12.83 1.00
N ILE A 64 -1.39 12.24 0.67
CA ILE A 64 -0.16 12.38 1.47
C ILE A 64 0.35 13.82 1.46
N TRP A 65 0.28 14.49 0.31
CA TRP A 65 0.75 15.86 0.12
C TRP A 65 -0.26 16.95 0.49
N SER A 66 -1.52 16.59 0.78
CA SER A 66 -2.63 17.52 1.05
C SER A 66 -2.35 18.54 2.17
N ARG A 67 -1.58 18.13 3.19
CA ARG A 67 -1.21 18.97 4.35
C ARG A 67 0.19 19.56 4.24
N GLY A 68 0.80 19.48 3.05
CA GLY A 68 2.15 19.94 2.75
C GLY A 68 3.26 18.99 3.21
N ILE A 69 4.50 19.40 2.94
CA ILE A 69 5.69 18.52 3.05
C ILE A 69 6.00 18.03 4.47
N ARG A 70 5.66 18.84 5.48
CA ARG A 70 5.96 18.59 6.91
C ARG A 70 4.87 17.79 7.62
N SER A 71 3.63 17.85 7.17
CA SER A 71 2.46 17.43 7.97
C SER A 71 1.75 16.21 7.38
N VAL A 72 2.48 15.12 7.20
CA VAL A 72 1.92 13.85 6.69
C VAL A 72 0.90 13.26 7.67
N PRO A 73 -0.22 12.66 7.19
CA PRO A 73 -1.14 11.90 8.02
C PRO A 73 -0.45 10.86 8.91
N ARG A 74 -0.89 10.71 10.17
CA ARG A 74 -0.24 9.78 11.12
C ARG A 74 -0.44 8.31 10.75
N ARG A 75 -1.62 7.97 10.27
CA ARG A 75 -2.01 6.65 9.77
C ARG A 75 -2.81 6.84 8.50
N ILE A 76 -2.70 5.89 7.59
CA ILE A 76 -3.44 5.90 6.33
C ILE A 76 -3.98 4.50 6.05
N ARG A 77 -5.23 4.41 5.59
CA ARG A 77 -5.82 3.18 5.09
C ARG A 77 -5.55 3.10 3.60
N VAL A 78 -4.92 2.03 3.16
CA VAL A 78 -4.58 1.81 1.75
C VAL A 78 -5.14 0.47 1.30
N ARG A 79 -5.63 0.42 0.07
CA ARG A 79 -5.95 -0.82 -0.63
C ARG A 79 -4.78 -1.13 -1.55
N ILE A 80 -4.27 -2.35 -1.46
CA ILE A 80 -3.18 -2.85 -2.29
C ILE A 80 -3.74 -4.01 -3.09
N ALA A 81 -3.84 -3.82 -4.40
CA ALA A 81 -4.27 -4.83 -5.35
C ALA A 81 -3.05 -5.36 -6.10
N ARG A 82 -2.80 -6.66 -6.01
CA ARG A 82 -1.78 -7.33 -6.84
C ARG A 82 -2.47 -7.84 -8.09
N LYS A 83 -2.12 -7.28 -9.24
CA LYS A 83 -2.73 -7.57 -10.55
C LYS A 83 -1.70 -8.18 -11.50
N ARG A 84 -2.19 -8.93 -12.50
CA ARG A 84 -1.36 -9.41 -13.60
C ARG A 84 -1.00 -8.25 -14.52
N ASN A 85 0.23 -8.26 -15.01
CA ASN A 85 0.70 -7.32 -16.00
C ASN A 85 0.48 -7.92 -17.39
N ASP A 86 -0.31 -7.25 -18.22
CA ASP A 86 -0.66 -7.72 -19.57
C ASP A 86 0.32 -7.19 -20.65
N ASP A 87 1.35 -6.45 -20.24
CA ASP A 87 2.38 -5.89 -21.11
C ASP A 87 3.44 -6.95 -21.44
N GLU A 88 3.60 -7.27 -22.73
CA GLU A 88 4.51 -8.32 -23.23
C GLU A 88 5.99 -8.02 -22.93
N ASP A 89 6.36 -6.75 -22.73
CA ASP A 89 7.74 -6.34 -22.40
C ASP A 89 8.01 -6.27 -20.88
N ALA A 90 7.04 -6.69 -20.06
CA ALA A 90 7.16 -6.63 -18.62
C ALA A 90 8.18 -7.64 -18.05
N LYS A 91 9.12 -7.13 -17.23
CA LYS A 91 10.08 -7.98 -16.50
C LYS A 91 9.45 -8.85 -15.41
N GLU A 92 8.28 -8.45 -14.89
CA GLU A 92 7.53 -9.18 -13.88
C GLU A 92 6.07 -9.35 -14.30
N GLU A 93 5.53 -10.55 -14.08
CA GLU A 93 4.15 -10.91 -14.42
C GLU A 93 3.11 -10.25 -13.50
N LEU A 94 3.53 -9.79 -12.30
CA LEU A 94 2.64 -9.23 -11.29
C LEU A 94 3.11 -7.84 -10.86
N TYR A 95 2.19 -6.90 -10.77
CA TYR A 95 2.44 -5.59 -10.17
C TYR A 95 1.47 -5.31 -9.03
N SER A 96 1.89 -4.45 -8.08
CA SER A 96 1.02 -3.98 -7.00
C SER A 96 0.56 -2.56 -7.26
N LEU A 97 -0.75 -2.34 -7.33
CA LEU A 97 -1.37 -1.02 -7.35
C LEU A 97 -1.80 -0.63 -5.94
N VAL A 98 -1.34 0.55 -5.48
CA VAL A 98 -1.68 1.09 -4.17
C VAL A 98 -2.62 2.28 -4.33
N THR A 99 -3.84 2.16 -3.78
CA THR A 99 -4.86 3.21 -3.76
C THR A 99 -5.20 3.62 -2.32
N VAL A 100 -5.83 4.78 -2.16
CA VAL A 100 -6.44 5.19 -0.89
C VAL A 100 -7.69 4.35 -0.69
N ALA A 101 -7.84 3.77 0.50
CA ALA A 101 -9.08 3.13 0.90
C ALA A 101 -9.88 4.10 1.77
N GLU A 102 -11.21 4.01 1.67
CA GLU A 102 -12.11 4.78 2.50
C GLU A 102 -11.99 4.33 3.96
N ILE A 103 -12.06 5.31 4.87
CA ILE A 103 -12.06 5.04 6.30
C ILE A 103 -13.54 5.00 6.71
N PRO A 104 -14.04 3.88 7.26
CA PRO A 104 -15.39 3.79 7.80
C PRO A 104 -15.64 4.86 8.88
N ASP A 105 -16.91 5.24 9.08
CA ASP A 105 -17.30 6.30 10.03
C ASP A 105 -16.83 6.04 11.49
N GLY A 106 -16.58 4.77 11.84
CA GLY A 106 -16.00 4.35 13.13
C GLY A 106 -14.49 4.61 13.28
N GLY A 107 -13.84 5.20 12.27
CA GLY A 107 -12.43 5.56 12.27
C GLY A 107 -11.47 4.37 12.15
N LEU A 108 -10.20 4.58 12.50
CA LEU A 108 -9.11 3.60 12.31
C LEU A 108 -8.95 2.57 13.46
N LYS A 109 -9.86 2.56 14.42
CA LYS A 109 -9.80 1.70 15.61
C LYS A 109 -10.32 0.31 15.24
N GLY A 110 -9.57 -0.74 15.54
CA GLY A 110 -9.96 -2.14 15.22
C GLY A 110 -9.79 -2.55 13.75
N LEU A 111 -9.45 -1.63 12.84
CA LEU A 111 -9.21 -1.94 11.43
C LEU A 111 -7.84 -2.62 11.22
N GLY A 112 -7.85 -3.95 11.30
CA GLY A 112 -6.75 -4.83 10.91
C GLY A 112 -6.62 -5.02 9.40
N THR A 113 -5.81 -5.98 8.98
CA THR A 113 -5.72 -6.37 7.56
C THR A 113 -7.04 -7.01 7.12
N LYS A 114 -7.67 -6.46 6.07
CA LYS A 114 -8.88 -7.05 5.47
C LYS A 114 -8.52 -7.54 4.06
N VAL A 115 -8.85 -8.79 3.72
CA VAL A 115 -8.83 -9.24 2.32
C VAL A 115 -10.13 -8.75 1.69
N VAL A 116 -10.02 -8.11 0.53
CA VAL A 116 -11.17 -7.57 -0.20
C VAL A 116 -11.25 -8.34 -1.51
N ASP A 117 -12.40 -8.92 -1.78
CA ASP A 117 -12.72 -9.53 -3.07
C ASP A 117 -13.18 -8.41 -4.02
N GLU A 118 -12.75 -8.42 -5.29
CA GLU A 118 -13.07 -7.34 -6.25
C GLU A 118 -14.56 -7.30 -6.67
N GLU A 119 -15.42 -8.10 -6.05
CA GLU A 119 -16.88 -8.12 -6.27
C GLU A 119 -17.65 -7.07 -5.44
N ASP A 120 -16.99 -6.34 -4.53
CA ASP A 120 -17.58 -5.26 -3.68
C ASP A 120 -17.02 -3.85 -3.96
#